data_AF-A0A397NVX4-F1
#
_entry.id   AF-A0A397NVX4-F1
#
_cell.length_a   1.000
_cell.length_b   1.000
_cell.length_c   1.000
_cell.angle_alpha   90.00
_cell.angle_beta   90.00
_cell.angle_gamma   90.00
#
_symmetry.space_group_name_H-M   'P 1'
#
loop_
_entity.id
_entity.type
_entity.pdbx_description
1 polymer ?
#
loop_
_entity_poly.entity_id
_entity_poly.type
_entity_poly.pdbx_seq_one_letter_code
_entity_poly.pdbx_strand_id
1 'polypeptide(L)' 'MVDLGFSRFDKSEALVGLPPDLAVMMVSVSARQAASPTALFFARMACPCAEAGLLAPAHGAFNAVVAATLRGRHEA' A
#
# COMPACT_ATOMS: atom_id res chain seq x y z
N MET A 1 9.39 -9.92 15.19
CA MET A 1 8.25 -9.11 14.70
C MET A 1 8.39 -9.04 13.20
N VAL A 2 7.42 -9.58 12.44
CA VAL A 2 7.51 -9.73 10.98
C VAL A 2 7.07 -8.41 10.33
N ASP A 3 7.92 -7.85 9.48
CA ASP A 3 7.62 -6.67 8.66
C ASP A 3 6.75 -7.10 7.46
N LEU A 4 5.56 -6.51 7.36
CA LEU A 4 4.57 -6.77 6.29
C LEU A 4 4.56 -5.65 5.24
N GLY A 5 5.58 -4.78 5.22
CA GLY A 5 5.70 -3.69 4.27
C GLY A 5 5.89 -4.17 2.82
N PHE A 6 4.94 -3.84 1.94
CA PHE A 6 5.00 -4.08 0.48
C PHE A 6 6.17 -3.41 -0.26
N SER A 7 6.99 -2.60 0.43
CA SER A 7 8.12 -1.86 -0.18
C SER A 7 9.33 -2.73 -0.54
N ARG A 8 9.33 -4.03 -0.22
CA ARG A 8 10.49 -4.88 -0.40
C ARG A 8 10.19 -6.17 -1.16
N PHE A 9 9.47 -6.08 -2.28
CA PHE A 9 9.78 -7.03 -3.35
C PHE A 9 11.18 -6.70 -3.84
N ASP A 10 12.15 -7.55 -3.50
CA ASP A 10 13.49 -7.43 -4.05
C ASP A 10 13.41 -7.59 -5.56
N LYS A 11 13.61 -6.49 -6.30
CA LYS A 11 13.57 -6.48 -7.77
C LYS A 11 14.68 -7.35 -8.38
N SER A 12 15.66 -7.77 -7.58
CA SER A 12 16.75 -8.66 -7.98
C SER A 12 16.43 -10.15 -7.77
N GLU A 13 15.30 -10.48 -7.14
CA GLU A 13 14.95 -11.88 -6.89
C GLU A 13 14.44 -12.54 -8.17
N ALA A 14 15.01 -13.70 -8.51
CA ALA A 14 14.61 -14.44 -9.69
C ALA A 14 13.17 -14.90 -9.52
N LEU A 15 12.23 -14.16 -10.13
CA LEU A 15 10.83 -14.53 -10.16
C LEU A 15 10.72 -15.90 -10.84
N VAL A 16 10.33 -16.91 -10.09
CA VAL A 16 10.00 -18.22 -10.66
C VAL A 16 8.85 -17.99 -11.64
N GLY A 17 9.12 -18.19 -12.92
CA GLY A 17 8.11 -18.09 -13.97
C GLY A 17 7.00 -19.10 -13.71
N LEU A 18 5.76 -18.63 -13.63
CA LEU A 18 4.62 -19.52 -13.51
C LEU A 18 4.48 -20.35 -14.79
N PRO A 19 4.22 -21.67 -14.69
CA PRO A 19 3.79 -22.46 -15.84
C PRO A 19 2.60 -21.77 -16.54
N PRO A 20 2.50 -21.82 -17.88
CA PRO A 20 1.50 -21.04 -18.62
C PRO A 20 0.06 -21.26 -18.15
N ASP A 21 -0.34 -22.51 -17.90
CA ASP A 21 -1.69 -22.84 -17.44
C ASP A 21 -1.97 -22.26 -16.04
N LEU A 22 -0.95 -22.26 -15.17
CA LEU A 22 -1.06 -21.67 -13.84
C LEU A 22 -1.16 -20.14 -13.93
N ALA A 23 -0.41 -19.50 -14.83
CA ALA A 23 -0.52 -18.07 -15.07
C ALA A 23 -1.92 -17.68 -15.55
N VAL A 24 -2.50 -18.43 -16.51
CA VAL A 24 -3.87 -18.20 -16.99
C VAL A 24 -4.89 -18.38 -15.85
N MET A 25 -4.74 -19.42 -15.03
CA MET A 25 -5.59 -19.62 -13.86
C MET A 25 -5.47 -18.44 -12.88
N MET A 26 -4.24 -18.01 -12.55
CA MET A 26 -4.00 -16.90 -11.63
C MET A 26 -4.61 -15.59 -12.13
N VAL A 27 -4.55 -15.29 -13.45
CA VAL A 27 -5.23 -14.12 -14.03
C VAL A 27 -6.72 -14.12 -13.73
N SER A 28 -7.40 -15.27 -13.90
CA SER A 28 -8.83 -15.38 -13.64
C SER A 28 -9.19 -15.22 -12.15
N VAL A 29 -8.37 -15.77 -11.26
CA VAL A 29 -8.52 -15.65 -9.80
C VAL A 29 -8.32 -14.20 -9.37
N SER A 30 -7.25 -13.57 -9.83
CA SER A 30 -6.95 -12.16 -9.52
C SER A 30 -8.04 -11.22 -10.04
N ALA A 31 -8.57 -11.47 -11.24
CA ALA A 31 -9.69 -10.69 -11.78
C ALA A 31 -10.94 -10.80 -10.88
N ARG A 32 -11.27 -12.02 -10.41
CA ARG A 32 -12.40 -12.23 -9.50
C ARG A 32 -12.18 -11.55 -8.15
N GLN A 33 -10.96 -11.61 -7.62
CA GLN A 33 -10.61 -10.94 -6.36
C GLN A 33 -10.73 -9.41 -6.49
N ALA A 34 -10.22 -8.84 -7.58
CA ALA A 34 -10.32 -7.42 -7.88
C ALA A 34 -11.78 -6.95 -8.06
N ALA A 35 -12.64 -7.81 -8.59
CA ALA A 35 -14.07 -7.55 -8.76
C ALA A 35 -14.93 -7.89 -7.51
N SER A 36 -14.31 -8.35 -6.41
CA SER A 36 -15.06 -8.72 -5.22
C SER A 36 -15.75 -7.50 -4.58
N PRO A 37 -16.89 -7.67 -3.87
CA PRO A 37 -17.59 -6.56 -3.22
C PRO A 37 -16.71 -5.75 -2.28
N THR A 38 -15.84 -6.42 -1.52
CA THR A 38 -14.86 -5.78 -0.63
C THR A 38 -13.84 -4.96 -1.40
N ALA A 39 -13.24 -5.52 -2.47
CA ALA A 39 -12.28 -4.79 -3.29
C ALA A 39 -12.90 -3.56 -3.96
N LEU A 40 -14.14 -3.69 -4.47
CA LEU A 40 -14.88 -2.57 -5.05
C LEU A 40 -15.22 -1.49 -4.01
N PHE A 41 -15.61 -1.88 -2.81
CA PHE A 41 -15.85 -0.95 -1.71
C PHE A 41 -14.59 -0.17 -1.34
N PHE A 42 -13.46 -0.86 -1.15
CA PHE A 42 -12.17 -0.21 -0.88
C PHE A 42 -11.69 0.65 -2.05
N ALA A 43 -11.84 0.22 -3.30
CA ALA A 43 -11.46 1.02 -4.47
C ALA A 43 -12.24 2.34 -4.55
N ARG A 44 -13.52 2.34 -4.14
CA ARG A 44 -14.34 3.56 -4.05
C ARG A 44 -13.88 4.49 -2.92
N MET A 45 -13.42 3.95 -1.79
CA MET A 45 -12.86 4.73 -0.69
C MET A 45 -11.43 5.23 -0.96
N ALA A 46 -10.64 4.46 -1.71
CA ALA A 46 -9.25 4.76 -2.05
C ALA A 46 -9.13 5.70 -3.25
N CYS A 47 -10.23 5.94 -3.98
CA CYS A 47 -10.34 7.09 -4.87
C CYS A 47 -9.99 8.33 -4.03
N PRO A 48 -8.97 9.13 -4.40
CA PRO A 48 -8.58 10.29 -3.60
C PRO A 48 -9.78 11.21 -3.50
N CYS A 49 -10.46 11.17 -2.36
CA CYS A 49 -11.48 12.15 -2.04
C CYS A 49 -10.82 13.52 -2.17
N ALA A 50 -11.55 14.46 -2.76
CA ALA A 50 -11.21 15.87 -2.93
C ALA A 50 -10.95 16.64 -1.60
N GLU A 51 -10.70 15.91 -0.52
CA GLU A 51 -10.66 16.30 0.88
C GLU A 51 -9.42 15.68 1.56
N ALA A 52 -8.30 15.60 0.84
CA ALA A 52 -7.01 15.23 1.43
C ALA A 52 -6.67 16.10 2.66
N GLY A 53 -7.27 17.30 2.76
CA GLY A 53 -7.20 18.19 3.91
C GLY A 53 -8.07 17.81 5.12
N LEU A 54 -9.17 17.04 4.98
CA LEU A 54 -10.00 16.64 6.13
C LEU A 54 -9.32 15.60 7.01
N LEU A 55 -8.50 14.75 6.40
CA LEU A 55 -7.71 13.74 7.10
C LEU A 55 -6.26 14.20 7.32
N ALA A 56 -5.91 15.39 6.83
CA ALA A 56 -4.63 15.99 7.13
C ALA A 56 -4.61 16.35 8.62
N PRO A 57 -3.58 15.93 9.36
CA PRO A 57 -3.43 16.37 10.74
C PRO A 57 -3.37 17.90 10.77
N ALA A 58 -4.02 18.52 11.76
CA ALA A 58 -4.11 19.99 11.87
C ALA A 58 -2.74 20.69 11.89
N HIS A 59 -1.66 19.96 12.20
CA HIS A 59 -0.30 20.49 12.29
C HIS A 59 0.63 19.92 11.19
N GLY A 60 0.06 19.28 10.17
CA GLY A 60 0.80 18.57 9.11
C GLY A 60 1.44 17.25 9.54
N ALA A 61 1.35 16.89 10.83
CA ALA A 61 1.87 15.66 11.40
C ALA A 61 0.83 14.94 12.27
N PHE A 62 0.67 13.63 12.08
CA PHE A 62 -0.27 12.80 12.87
C PHE A 62 0.09 12.80 14.36
N ASN A 63 1.38 12.98 14.68
CA ASN A 63 1.88 13.18 16.03
C ASN A 63 3.00 14.21 15.99
N ALA A 64 2.75 15.39 16.58
CA ALA A 64 3.69 16.51 16.55
C ALA A 64 5.02 16.20 17.27
N VAL A 65 4.96 15.44 18.38
CA VAL A 65 6.15 15.08 19.18
C VAL A 65 7.07 14.14 18.39
N VAL A 66 6.50 13.12 17.74
CA VAL A 66 7.26 12.20 16.89
C VAL A 66 7.86 12.93 15.68
N ALA A 67 7.11 13.83 15.04
CA ALA A 67 7.64 14.61 13.92
C ALA A 67 8.82 15.52 14.34
N ALA A 68 8.74 16.17 15.50
CA ALA A 68 9.81 17.00 16.04
C ALA A 68 11.07 16.18 16.36
N THR A 69 10.90 15.02 17.01
CA THR A 69 12.03 14.13 17.32
C THR A 69 12.71 13.56 16.09
N LEU A 70 11.97 13.26 15.02
CA LEU A 70 12.55 12.80 13.75
C LEU A 70 13.28 13.93 13.00
N ARG A 71 12.73 15.14 12.98
CA ARG A 71 13.39 16.30 12.35
C ARG A 71 14.71 16.64 13.05
N GLY A 72 14.74 16.62 14.38
CA GLY A 72 15.97 16.83 15.16
C GLY A 72 17.03 15.75 14.98
N ARG A 73 16.67 14.55 14.48
CA ARG A 73 17.60 13.46 14.18
C ARG A 73 18.26 13.54 12.81
N HIS A 74 17.71 14.35 11.91
CA HIS A 74 18.25 14.53 10.55
C HIS A 74 19.21 15.74 10.47
N GLU A 75 19.28 16.55 11.54
CA GLU A 75 20.16 17.72 11.69
C GLU A 75 21.33 17.47 12.67
N ALA A 76 21.48 16.24 13.17
CA ALA A 76 22.56 15.77 14.02
C ALA A 76 23.33 14.64 13.33
#